data_AF-A0A962IJ83-F1
#
_entry.id   AF-A0A962IJ83-F1
#
_cell.length_a   1.000
_cell.length_b   1.000
_cell.length_c   1.000
_cell.angle_alpha   90.00
_cell.angle_beta   90.00
_cell.angle_gamma   90.00
#
_symmetry.space_group_name_H-M   'P 1'
#
loop_
_entity.id
_entity.type
_entity.pdbx_description
1 polymer ?
#
loop_
_entity_poly.entity_id
_entity_poly.type
_entity_poly.pdbx_seq_one_letter_code
_entity_poly.pdbx_strand_id
1 'polypeptide(L)'
;MRADTPIGILLILGLASASAAQAQLLNNRISSHPAQPQFDRPWRVLLEDQWPTGCGGQLFFQATAERFDLIAVATTDTDICPAVVSPFRVLVDPRELAPEVDFADQIELRYLYDAGDGAELRQSRSVSFSDVAPPAARLQTGSWVTPDLASSGLFIDQQGDEVSMALLDYDADGGPVWLYGAGQLHGDVLVADLLRLHTVECVTEPCPRALPDAAGRIELLVGDRNALLASLDAEDLFPAADGRLLAYQRLDFRRTPELQADDDFAGSALPLVPDFVGRWVAGVSGLSDGRFAPVRIRYVGLTVLPPVTWRFAAERDGSDPATPAEFFIDCNDQRLLDGDVGCELIDYRQGERSCQARFAYTALAEERLSVPVNCGTDDPGTRFELFRLD
;
A
#
# COMPACT_ATOMS: atom_id res chain seq x y z
N MET A 1 73.13 27.48 15.59
CA MET A 1 71.79 27.56 16.21
C MET A 1 70.74 27.51 15.11
N ARG A 2 70.21 26.33 14.82
CA ARG A 2 68.93 26.12 14.12
C ARG A 2 68.34 24.85 14.73
N ALA A 3 67.12 24.96 15.24
CA ALA A 3 66.41 23.90 15.93
C ALA A 3 65.45 23.24 14.94
N ASP A 4 65.63 21.94 14.74
CA ASP A 4 64.72 21.07 13.98
C ASP A 4 63.62 20.57 14.91
N THR A 5 62.36 20.71 14.50
CA THR A 5 61.20 20.13 15.18
C THR A 5 60.43 19.27 14.17
N PRO A 6 60.26 17.95 14.38
CA PRO A 6 59.43 17.14 13.50
C PRO A 6 57.97 17.18 13.96
N ILE A 7 57.12 17.75 13.12
CA ILE A 7 55.66 17.57 13.12
C ILE A 7 55.37 16.42 12.16
N GLY A 8 54.65 15.39 12.60
CA GLY A 8 53.91 14.54 11.66
C GLY A 8 53.85 13.05 11.95
N ILE A 9 53.31 12.62 13.10
CA ILE A 9 52.74 11.27 13.26
C ILE A 9 51.57 11.35 14.25
N LEU A 10 50.37 11.75 13.81
CA LEU A 10 49.17 11.66 14.65
C LEU A 10 47.85 11.77 13.84
N LEU A 11 47.62 10.88 12.86
CA LEU A 11 46.32 10.84 12.16
C LEU A 11 46.03 9.52 11.40
N ILE A 12 46.09 8.33 12.06
CA ILE A 12 45.64 7.05 11.43
C ILE A 12 44.85 6.14 12.40
N LEU A 13 44.13 6.67 13.41
CA LEU A 13 43.43 5.84 14.41
C LEU A 13 41.89 5.99 14.46
N GLY A 14 41.27 6.63 13.45
CA GLY A 14 39.84 6.98 13.48
C GLY A 14 38.86 6.11 12.68
N LEU A 15 39.31 5.14 11.87
CA LEU A 15 38.43 4.49 10.86
C LEU A 15 38.04 3.02 11.13
N ALA A 16 38.45 2.42 12.25
CA ALA A 16 38.19 1.00 12.51
C ALA A 16 36.93 0.70 13.35
N SER A 17 36.19 1.71 13.83
CA SER A 17 35.06 1.52 14.76
C SER A 17 33.67 1.49 14.12
N ALA A 18 33.53 1.73 12.81
CA ALA A 18 32.23 1.74 12.14
C ALA A 18 31.71 0.35 11.74
N SER A 19 32.56 -0.69 11.72
CA SER A 19 32.22 -2.02 11.21
C SER A 19 31.57 -2.97 12.25
N ALA A 20 31.65 -2.69 13.54
CA ALA A 20 31.09 -3.57 14.57
C ALA A 20 29.55 -3.52 14.66
N ALA A 21 28.93 -2.38 14.34
CA ALA A 21 27.48 -2.21 14.42
C ALA A 21 26.71 -2.91 13.28
N GLN A 22 27.33 -3.08 12.11
CA GLN A 22 26.72 -3.79 10.97
C GLN A 22 26.73 -5.32 11.17
N ALA A 23 27.62 -5.85 12.01
CA ALA A 23 27.70 -7.29 12.27
C ALA A 23 26.54 -7.82 13.13
N GLN A 24 25.91 -6.99 13.98
CA GLN A 24 24.83 -7.43 14.87
C GLN A 24 23.45 -7.48 14.20
N LEU A 25 23.22 -6.69 13.15
CA LEU A 25 21.96 -6.70 12.40
C LEU A 25 21.79 -7.97 11.53
N LEU A 26 22.87 -8.71 11.26
CA LEU A 26 22.82 -9.96 10.49
C LEU A 26 22.56 -11.21 11.35
N ASN A 27 22.38 -11.07 12.67
CA ASN A 27 22.33 -12.21 13.61
C ASN A 27 20.92 -12.72 13.95
N ASN A 28 19.85 -12.08 13.47
CA ASN A 28 18.47 -12.53 13.70
C ASN A 28 17.78 -12.88 12.38
N ARG A 29 18.29 -13.91 11.68
CA ARG A 29 17.67 -14.46 10.47
C ARG A 29 16.41 -15.24 10.77
N ILE A 30 16.32 -15.88 11.94
CA ILE A 30 15.15 -16.65 12.37
C ILE A 30 14.64 -16.18 13.74
N SER A 31 13.34 -15.90 13.83
CA SER A 31 12.68 -15.47 15.07
C SER A 31 11.30 -16.10 15.21
N SER A 32 10.90 -16.35 16.46
CA SER A 32 9.52 -16.75 16.80
C SER A 32 8.71 -15.52 17.20
N HIS A 33 7.45 -15.52 16.82
CA HIS A 33 6.49 -14.47 17.08
C HIS A 33 5.19 -15.08 17.63
N PRO A 34 4.78 -14.77 18.86
CA PRO A 34 5.51 -13.95 19.83
C PRO A 34 6.84 -14.56 20.24
N ALA A 35 7.72 -13.72 20.80
CA ALA A 35 9.06 -14.13 21.24
C ALA A 35 9.04 -15.27 22.28
N GLN A 36 7.93 -15.41 23.01
CA GLN A 36 7.61 -16.52 23.89
C GLN A 36 6.21 -17.05 23.48
N PRO A 37 6.13 -18.03 22.56
CA PRO A 37 4.86 -18.54 22.08
C PRO A 37 4.12 -19.36 23.15
N GLN A 38 2.81 -19.55 22.95
CA GLN A 38 2.00 -20.46 23.74
C GLN A 38 1.52 -21.60 22.84
N PHE A 39 1.39 -22.81 23.37
CA PHE A 39 1.02 -23.96 22.56
C PHE A 39 -0.37 -23.87 21.95
N ASP A 40 -1.35 -23.35 22.67
CA ASP A 40 -2.73 -23.28 22.21
C ASP A 40 -3.05 -21.99 21.45
N ARG A 41 -2.04 -21.19 21.12
CA ARG A 41 -2.18 -19.90 20.44
C ARG A 41 -1.43 -19.87 19.11
N PRO A 42 -1.88 -19.04 18.16
CA PRO A 42 -1.12 -18.77 16.95
C PRO A 42 0.29 -18.29 17.30
N TRP A 43 1.28 -18.87 16.64
CA TRP A 43 2.65 -18.38 16.64
C TRP A 43 3.24 -18.59 15.25
N ARG A 44 4.23 -17.77 14.92
CA ARG A 44 4.87 -17.74 13.60
C ARG A 44 6.37 -17.79 13.75
N VAL A 45 7.02 -18.33 12.72
CA VAL A 45 8.46 -18.19 12.54
C VAL A 45 8.69 -17.24 11.39
N LEU A 46 9.35 -16.12 11.67
CA LEU A 46 9.84 -15.21 10.65
C LEU A 46 11.26 -15.65 10.27
N LEU A 47 11.47 -15.89 8.98
CA LEU A 47 12.77 -16.12 8.38
C LEU A 47 13.10 -14.94 7.45
N GLU A 48 14.22 -14.26 7.70
CA GLU A 48 14.77 -13.19 6.86
C GLU A 48 16.19 -13.55 6.44
N ASP A 49 16.45 -13.59 5.13
CA ASP A 49 17.80 -13.75 4.59
C ASP A 49 17.89 -13.21 3.15
N GLN A 50 18.92 -13.58 2.41
CA GLN A 50 19.21 -13.13 1.07
C GLN A 50 19.63 -14.32 0.21
N TRP A 51 19.05 -14.40 -0.98
CA TRP A 51 19.54 -15.26 -2.05
C TRP A 51 20.79 -14.64 -2.66
N PRO A 52 21.84 -15.43 -2.95
CA PRO A 52 23.08 -14.93 -3.53
C PRO A 52 22.91 -14.49 -4.99
N THR A 53 21.83 -14.91 -5.65
CA THR A 53 21.49 -14.59 -7.02
C THR A 53 20.04 -14.12 -7.13
N GLY A 54 19.72 -13.47 -8.26
CA GLY A 54 18.38 -12.91 -8.49
C GLY A 54 17.32 -13.96 -8.82
N CYS A 55 17.70 -15.23 -8.97
CA CYS A 55 16.76 -16.32 -9.24
C CYS A 55 16.02 -16.83 -8.00
N GLY A 56 16.46 -16.43 -6.81
CA GLY A 56 15.86 -16.89 -5.58
C GLY A 56 16.21 -18.34 -5.23
N GLY A 57 15.23 -19.05 -4.71
CA GLY A 57 15.36 -20.44 -4.27
C GLY A 57 14.03 -21.02 -3.80
N GLN A 58 14.10 -22.18 -3.16
CA GLN A 58 12.96 -22.88 -2.57
C GLN A 58 13.16 -23.02 -1.06
N LEU A 59 12.05 -23.09 -0.32
CA LEU A 59 12.07 -23.40 1.11
C LEU A 59 11.51 -24.80 1.32
N PHE A 60 12.20 -25.57 2.15
CA PHE A 60 11.75 -26.86 2.67
C PHE A 60 11.70 -26.80 4.19
N PHE A 61 10.99 -27.73 4.79
CA PHE A 61 10.92 -27.86 6.24
C PHE A 61 11.07 -29.32 6.66
N GLN A 62 11.59 -29.51 7.88
CA GLN A 62 11.58 -30.79 8.57
C GLN A 62 11.25 -30.56 10.04
N ALA A 63 10.39 -31.38 10.61
CA ALA A 63 9.94 -31.21 11.98
C ALA A 63 10.02 -32.52 12.76
N THR A 64 10.40 -32.41 14.02
CA THR A 64 10.25 -33.44 15.06
C THR A 64 9.68 -32.77 16.30
N ALA A 65 9.35 -33.54 17.33
CA ALA A 65 8.84 -32.99 18.58
C ALA A 65 9.77 -31.92 19.19
N GLU A 66 11.09 -32.07 19.07
CA GLU A 66 12.08 -31.17 19.69
C GLU A 66 12.73 -30.18 18.72
N ARG A 67 12.40 -30.25 17.42
CA ARG A 67 13.14 -29.52 16.39
C ARG A 67 12.28 -29.11 15.22
N PHE A 68 12.49 -27.90 14.71
CA PHE A 68 11.90 -27.41 13.48
C PHE A 68 12.99 -26.78 12.61
N ASP A 69 13.32 -27.46 11.50
CA ASP A 69 14.33 -27.07 10.53
C ASP A 69 13.64 -26.35 9.35
N LEU A 70 14.04 -25.11 9.07
CA LEU A 70 13.75 -24.39 7.82
C LEU A 70 14.99 -24.46 6.93
N ILE A 71 14.83 -24.95 5.71
CA ILE A 71 15.93 -25.21 4.78
C ILE A 71 15.72 -24.38 3.51
N ALA A 72 16.53 -23.35 3.32
CA ALA A 72 16.55 -22.57 2.09
C ALA A 72 17.52 -23.19 1.09
N VAL A 73 17.01 -23.60 -0.07
CA VAL A 73 17.80 -24.19 -1.15
C VAL A 73 17.85 -23.21 -2.31
N ALA A 74 19.03 -22.65 -2.59
CA ALA A 74 19.18 -21.69 -3.66
C ALA A 74 19.19 -22.35 -5.04
N THR A 75 18.69 -21.63 -6.04
CA THR A 75 18.84 -22.06 -7.43
C THR A 75 20.32 -21.98 -7.84
N THR A 76 20.88 -23.12 -8.25
CA THR A 76 22.31 -23.27 -8.56
C THR A 76 22.68 -23.01 -10.01
N ASP A 77 21.71 -22.70 -10.88
CA ASP A 77 21.95 -22.38 -12.28
C ASP A 77 22.50 -20.95 -12.44
N THR A 78 23.80 -20.80 -12.18
CA THR A 78 24.48 -19.51 -12.26
C THR A 78 24.61 -18.96 -13.68
N ASP A 79 24.39 -19.78 -14.71
CA ASP A 79 24.55 -19.35 -16.10
C ASP A 79 23.38 -18.47 -16.55
N ILE A 80 22.21 -18.64 -15.94
CA ILE A 80 20.99 -17.89 -16.24
C ILE A 80 20.73 -16.81 -15.18
N CYS A 81 21.20 -17.02 -13.95
CA CYS A 81 20.86 -16.17 -12.83
C CYS A 81 21.74 -14.93 -12.74
N PRO A 82 21.15 -13.71 -12.69
CA PRO A 82 21.94 -12.51 -12.49
C PRO A 82 22.61 -12.54 -11.11
N ALA A 83 23.85 -12.08 -11.03
CA ALA A 83 24.64 -11.94 -9.81
C ALA A 83 24.16 -10.74 -8.97
N VAL A 84 22.86 -10.72 -8.68
CA VAL A 84 22.17 -9.71 -7.88
C VAL A 84 21.69 -10.41 -6.61
N VAL A 85 22.15 -9.94 -5.45
CA VAL A 85 21.68 -10.45 -4.17
C VAL A 85 20.22 -10.04 -3.98
N SER A 86 19.36 -11.01 -3.70
CA SER A 86 17.91 -10.78 -3.57
C SER A 86 17.44 -11.09 -2.15
N PRO A 87 16.98 -10.10 -1.35
CA PRO A 87 16.47 -10.37 -0.02
C PRO A 87 15.18 -11.19 -0.08
N PHE A 88 14.96 -12.05 0.90
CA PHE A 88 13.70 -12.75 1.09
C PHE A 88 13.26 -12.74 2.54
N ARG A 89 11.94 -12.78 2.72
CA ARG A 89 11.28 -12.81 4.02
C ARG A 89 10.10 -13.77 3.93
N VAL A 90 10.02 -14.70 4.86
CA VAL A 90 8.92 -15.67 4.90
C VAL A 90 8.43 -15.80 6.33
N LEU A 91 7.11 -15.76 6.47
CA LEU A 91 6.41 -16.04 7.72
C LEU A 91 5.77 -17.42 7.58
N VAL A 92 6.08 -18.33 8.50
CA VAL A 92 5.51 -19.68 8.46
C VAL A 92 4.79 -20.01 9.76
N ASP A 93 3.75 -20.85 9.67
CA ASP A 93 3.15 -21.54 10.81
C ASP A 93 3.68 -22.98 10.87
N PRO A 94 4.55 -23.31 11.85
CA PRO A 94 5.09 -24.66 11.98
C PRO A 94 4.02 -25.74 12.16
N ARG A 95 2.82 -25.40 12.64
CA ARG A 95 1.71 -26.37 12.81
C ARG A 95 0.97 -26.66 11.53
N GLU A 96 0.92 -25.71 10.61
CA GLU A 96 0.34 -25.95 9.28
C GLU A 96 1.30 -26.74 8.41
N LEU A 97 2.59 -26.48 8.55
CA LEU A 97 3.63 -27.22 7.83
C LEU A 97 3.80 -28.64 8.37
N ALA A 98 3.71 -28.85 9.68
CA ALA A 98 3.88 -30.16 10.32
C ALA A 98 2.71 -30.51 11.27
N PRO A 99 1.48 -30.68 10.76
CA PRO A 99 0.28 -30.89 11.57
C PRO A 99 0.29 -32.18 12.39
N GLU A 100 1.11 -33.15 11.99
CA GLU A 100 1.29 -34.43 12.69
C GLU A 100 2.28 -34.39 13.85
N VAL A 101 3.03 -33.29 14.01
CA VAL A 101 4.09 -33.18 15.02
C VAL A 101 3.54 -32.55 16.29
N ASP A 102 3.63 -33.30 17.39
CA ASP A 102 3.38 -32.78 18.74
C ASP A 102 4.68 -32.17 19.29
N PHE A 103 4.80 -30.85 19.19
CA PHE A 103 6.00 -30.13 19.62
C PHE A 103 6.16 -30.19 21.15
N ALA A 104 7.39 -30.39 21.62
CA ALA A 104 7.77 -30.38 23.02
C ALA A 104 7.79 -28.94 23.58
N ASP A 105 7.72 -28.80 24.92
CA ASP A 105 7.68 -27.50 25.63
C ASP A 105 8.83 -26.57 25.27
N GLN A 106 9.90 -27.14 24.74
CA GLN A 106 11.03 -26.44 24.19
C GLN A 106 11.43 -27.10 22.88
N ILE A 107 11.58 -26.29 21.83
CA ILE A 107 12.06 -26.76 20.52
C ILE A 107 13.30 -25.98 20.09
N GLU A 108 14.10 -26.60 19.24
CA GLU A 108 15.19 -25.95 18.52
C GLU A 108 14.68 -25.52 17.14
N LEU A 109 14.59 -24.22 16.91
CA LEU A 109 14.38 -23.64 15.58
C LEU A 109 15.73 -23.53 14.88
N ARG A 110 15.86 -24.14 13.71
CA ARG A 110 17.09 -24.11 12.93
C ARG A 110 16.82 -23.60 11.54
N TYR A 111 17.70 -22.73 11.08
CA TYR A 111 17.74 -22.27 9.71
C TYR A 111 18.99 -22.81 9.02
N LEU A 112 18.77 -23.62 7.99
CA LEU A 112 19.80 -24.18 7.14
C LEU A 112 19.72 -23.57 5.74
N TYR A 113 20.88 -23.41 5.11
CA TYR A 113 21.00 -22.88 3.76
C TYR A 113 21.82 -23.84 2.89
N ASP A 114 21.28 -24.26 1.76
CA ASP A 114 21.92 -25.16 0.80
C ASP A 114 22.22 -24.40 -0.50
N ALA A 115 23.51 -24.25 -0.82
CA ALA A 115 23.99 -23.61 -2.04
C ALA A 115 24.25 -24.61 -3.19
N GLY A 116 23.89 -25.88 -3.02
CA GLY A 116 24.19 -26.98 -3.93
C GLY A 116 25.33 -27.91 -3.47
N ASP A 117 26.03 -27.58 -2.39
CA ASP A 117 27.09 -28.38 -1.76
C ASP A 117 26.67 -29.02 -0.43
N GLY A 118 25.38 -28.89 -0.09
CA GLY A 118 24.77 -29.40 1.13
C GLY A 118 24.33 -28.28 2.08
N ALA A 119 23.34 -28.60 2.90
CA ALA A 119 22.76 -27.65 3.84
C ALA A 119 23.73 -27.26 4.98
N GLU A 120 24.08 -25.98 5.06
CA GLU A 120 24.86 -25.36 6.13
C GLU A 120 23.92 -24.77 7.20
N LEU A 121 24.16 -25.05 8.49
CA LEU A 121 23.42 -24.40 9.58
C LEU A 121 23.84 -22.93 9.69
N ARG A 122 22.95 -22.01 9.30
CA ARG A 122 23.17 -20.56 9.38
C ARG A 122 22.81 -19.99 10.74
N GLN A 123 21.71 -20.48 11.33
CA GLN A 123 21.27 -20.04 12.64
C GLN A 123 20.53 -21.14 13.38
N SER A 124 20.67 -21.16 14.70
CA SER A 124 19.83 -21.96 15.60
C SER A 124 19.38 -21.09 16.77
N ARG A 125 18.16 -21.34 17.25
CA ARG A 125 17.58 -20.69 18.41
C ARG A 125 16.69 -21.67 19.15
N SER A 126 16.79 -21.68 20.48
CA SER A 126 15.82 -22.39 21.30
C SER A 126 14.59 -21.52 21.56
N VAL A 127 13.42 -22.11 21.40
CA VAL A 127 12.12 -21.51 21.70
C VAL A 127 11.46 -22.32 22.78
N SER A 128 11.09 -21.65 23.86
CA SER A 128 10.34 -22.24 24.96
C SER A 128 8.91 -21.74 24.91
N PHE A 129 7.96 -22.66 24.95
CA PHE A 129 6.55 -22.33 25.06
C PHE A 129 6.23 -21.93 26.51
N SER A 130 5.33 -20.97 26.69
CA SER A 130 4.93 -20.48 28.00
C SER A 130 3.42 -20.45 28.16
N ASP A 131 2.95 -20.79 29.35
CA ASP A 131 1.56 -20.57 29.76
C ASP A 131 1.26 -19.09 30.06
N VAL A 132 2.30 -18.25 30.16
CA VAL A 132 2.15 -16.81 30.38
C VAL A 132 1.87 -16.14 29.05
N ALA A 133 0.70 -15.50 28.94
CA ALA A 133 0.34 -14.74 27.75
C ALA A 133 1.36 -13.60 27.53
N PRO A 134 1.96 -13.51 26.32
CA PRO A 134 2.84 -12.39 26.01
C PRO A 134 2.01 -11.09 26.01
N PRO A 135 2.60 -9.96 26.44
CA PRO A 135 1.91 -8.69 26.36
C PRO A 135 1.59 -8.37 24.90
N ALA A 136 0.34 -8.04 24.60
CA ALA A 136 -0.04 -7.63 23.26
C ALA A 136 0.75 -6.40 22.82
N ALA A 137 1.25 -6.44 21.59
CA ALA A 137 1.91 -5.33 20.95
C ALA A 137 0.89 -4.20 20.76
N ARG A 138 1.40 -2.95 20.80
CA ARG A 138 0.59 -1.79 20.47
C ARG A 138 0.74 -1.48 18.99
N LEU A 139 -0.27 -1.86 18.24
CA LEU A 139 -0.45 -1.50 16.85
C LEU A 139 -0.94 -0.06 16.76
N GLN A 140 -0.44 0.67 15.76
CA GLN A 140 -0.91 2.04 15.54
C GLN A 140 -2.17 2.00 14.67
N THR A 141 -3.30 2.43 15.23
CA THR A 141 -4.53 2.69 14.47
C THR A 141 -4.27 3.70 13.35
N GLY A 142 -4.83 3.42 12.17
CA GLY A 142 -4.80 4.31 11.02
C GLY A 142 -4.74 3.58 9.68
N SER A 143 -4.31 4.33 8.66
CA SER A 143 -4.17 3.87 7.30
C SER A 143 -2.73 3.46 7.01
N TRP A 144 -2.59 2.36 6.29
CA TRP A 144 -1.34 1.72 5.94
C TRP A 144 -1.35 1.43 4.45
N VAL A 145 -0.21 1.59 3.79
CA VAL A 145 -0.02 1.30 2.37
C VAL A 145 1.24 0.48 2.17
N THR A 146 1.28 -0.29 1.08
CA THR A 146 2.49 -0.97 0.64
C THR A 146 2.81 -0.51 -0.80
N PRO A 147 4.08 -0.24 -1.13
CA PRO A 147 4.46 0.06 -2.51
C PRO A 147 4.27 -1.14 -3.45
N ASP A 148 4.19 -2.35 -2.92
CA ASP A 148 4.06 -3.59 -3.70
C ASP A 148 2.65 -3.79 -4.27
N LEU A 149 1.64 -3.12 -3.70
CA LEU A 149 0.26 -3.13 -4.16
C LEU A 149 -0.21 -1.70 -4.41
N ALA A 150 0.03 -1.23 -5.64
CA ALA A 150 -0.35 0.11 -6.04
C ALA A 150 -1.88 0.26 -5.97
N SER A 151 -2.34 1.23 -5.18
CA SER A 151 -3.76 1.59 -4.94
C SER A 151 -4.47 0.81 -3.84
N SER A 152 -3.85 -0.21 -3.26
CA SER A 152 -4.45 -0.95 -2.14
C SER A 152 -4.19 -0.25 -0.81
N GLY A 153 -5.08 -0.44 0.15
CA GLY A 153 -5.05 0.26 1.44
C GLY A 153 -5.48 -0.63 2.59
N LEU A 154 -4.73 -0.62 3.68
CA LEU A 154 -5.07 -1.35 4.90
C LEU A 154 -5.42 -0.35 6.01
N PHE A 155 -6.63 -0.48 6.56
CA PHE A 155 -7.12 0.29 7.68
C PHE A 155 -7.12 -0.60 8.90
N ILE A 156 -6.57 -0.10 10.00
CA ILE A 156 -6.44 -0.88 11.23
C ILE A 156 -6.99 -0.06 12.38
N ASP A 157 -7.79 -0.68 13.23
CA ASP A 157 -8.11 -0.18 14.55
C ASP A 157 -7.85 -1.24 15.62
N GLN A 158 -7.27 -0.84 16.75
CA GLN A 158 -6.98 -1.70 17.89
C GLN A 158 -7.66 -1.19 19.16
N GLN A 159 -8.42 -2.06 19.82
CA GLN A 159 -9.04 -1.81 21.12
C GLN A 159 -8.64 -2.90 22.11
N GLY A 160 -7.64 -2.59 22.94
CA GLY A 160 -7.01 -3.61 23.79
C GLY A 160 -6.24 -4.62 22.93
N ASP A 161 -6.59 -5.89 23.05
CA ASP A 161 -5.99 -6.97 22.27
C ASP A 161 -6.81 -7.30 21.02
N GLU A 162 -7.98 -6.68 20.85
CA GLU A 162 -8.80 -6.85 19.66
C GLU A 162 -8.34 -5.90 18.56
N VAL A 163 -8.12 -6.43 17.38
CA VAL A 163 -7.79 -5.66 16.18
C VAL A 163 -8.85 -5.93 15.14
N SER A 164 -9.35 -4.85 14.56
CA SER A 164 -10.20 -4.89 13.36
C SER A 164 -9.44 -4.26 12.21
N MET A 165 -9.70 -4.75 11.01
CA MET A 165 -9.09 -4.23 9.81
C MET A 165 -10.04 -4.25 8.62
N ALA A 166 -9.88 -3.24 7.76
CA ALA A 166 -10.47 -3.22 6.45
C ALA A 166 -9.36 -3.13 5.42
N LEU A 167 -9.39 -4.01 4.43
CA LEU A 167 -8.48 -3.97 3.28
C LEU A 167 -9.30 -3.52 2.07
N LEU A 168 -8.85 -2.46 1.40
CA LEU A 168 -9.29 -2.11 0.06
C LEU A 168 -8.25 -2.62 -0.93
N ASP A 169 -8.75 -3.26 -1.99
CA ASP A 169 -8.01 -3.48 -3.23
C ASP A 169 -8.93 -3.34 -4.45
N TYR A 170 -8.47 -3.76 -5.63
CA TYR A 170 -9.25 -3.80 -6.86
C TYR A 170 -9.19 -5.18 -7.51
N ASP A 171 -10.32 -5.63 -8.06
CA ASP A 171 -10.39 -6.85 -8.85
C ASP A 171 -9.79 -6.66 -10.26
N ALA A 172 -9.81 -7.73 -11.06
CA ALA A 172 -9.27 -7.74 -12.42
C ALA A 172 -9.98 -6.74 -13.37
N ASP A 173 -11.22 -6.35 -13.05
CA ASP A 173 -12.01 -5.37 -13.83
C ASP A 173 -11.80 -3.93 -13.31
N GLY A 174 -10.96 -3.75 -12.28
CA GLY A 174 -10.70 -2.46 -11.63
C GLY A 174 -11.81 -2.03 -10.67
N GLY A 175 -12.73 -2.92 -10.32
CA GLY A 175 -13.76 -2.68 -9.31
C GLY A 175 -13.20 -2.77 -7.89
N PRO A 176 -13.59 -1.89 -6.95
CA PRO A 176 -13.06 -1.93 -5.59
C PRO A 176 -13.58 -3.17 -4.84
N VAL A 177 -12.67 -3.90 -4.21
CA VAL A 177 -12.96 -5.03 -3.34
C VAL A 177 -12.61 -4.65 -1.91
N TRP A 178 -13.62 -4.70 -1.04
CA TRP A 178 -13.46 -4.47 0.39
C TRP A 178 -13.47 -5.80 1.13
N LEU A 179 -12.41 -6.04 1.89
CA LEU A 179 -12.36 -7.14 2.85
C LEU A 179 -12.33 -6.61 4.27
N TYR A 180 -12.92 -7.37 5.17
CA TYR A 180 -12.90 -7.08 6.60
C TYR A 180 -12.39 -8.27 7.38
N GLY A 181 -11.47 -8.03 8.29
CA GLY A 181 -10.97 -9.03 9.23
C GLY A 181 -11.02 -8.48 10.65
N ALA A 182 -11.20 -9.35 11.61
CA ALA A 182 -11.01 -9.02 13.02
C ALA A 182 -10.48 -10.22 13.78
N GLY A 183 -9.65 -9.97 14.78
CA GLY A 183 -9.03 -11.04 15.57
C GLY A 183 -8.38 -10.51 16.83
N GLN A 184 -7.91 -11.45 17.66
CA GLN A 184 -7.08 -11.11 18.81
C GLN A 184 -5.61 -11.07 18.40
N LEU A 185 -4.92 -10.03 18.83
CA LEU A 185 -3.48 -9.89 18.72
C LEU A 185 -2.82 -10.68 19.87
N HIS A 186 -2.09 -11.73 19.52
CA HIS A 186 -1.36 -12.57 20.45
C HIS A 186 0.12 -12.20 20.45
N GLY A 187 0.51 -11.37 21.43
CA GLY A 187 1.81 -10.72 21.41
C GLY A 187 1.92 -9.78 20.21
N ASP A 188 2.75 -10.11 19.23
CA ASP A 188 2.94 -9.32 18.00
C ASP A 188 2.31 -9.97 16.75
N VAL A 189 1.60 -11.09 16.90
CA VAL A 189 0.97 -11.80 15.78
C VAL A 189 -0.55 -11.69 15.85
N LEU A 190 -1.18 -11.38 14.73
CA LEU A 190 -2.60 -11.60 14.52
C LEU A 190 -2.81 -12.52 13.34
N VAL A 191 -3.79 -13.40 13.47
CA VAL A 191 -4.32 -14.20 12.38
C VAL A 191 -5.83 -13.97 12.35
N ALA A 192 -6.37 -13.60 11.20
CA ALA A 192 -7.80 -13.37 11.04
C ALA A 192 -8.29 -13.89 9.69
N ASP A 193 -9.50 -14.43 9.67
CA ASP A 193 -10.22 -14.67 8.44
C ASP A 193 -10.65 -13.32 7.85
N LEU A 194 -10.61 -13.23 6.52
CA LEU A 194 -11.09 -12.08 5.77
C LEU A 194 -12.47 -12.40 5.19
N LEU A 195 -13.41 -11.49 5.41
CA LEU A 195 -14.76 -11.56 4.89
C LEU A 195 -14.90 -10.56 3.75
N ARG A 196 -15.48 -10.98 2.62
CA ARG A 196 -15.78 -10.05 1.52
C ARG A 196 -16.97 -9.20 1.90
N LEU A 197 -16.75 -7.89 1.98
CA LEU A 197 -17.82 -6.93 2.12
C LEU A 197 -18.45 -6.70 0.75
N HIS A 198 -19.58 -7.33 0.52
CA HIS A 198 -20.43 -6.94 -0.60
C HIS A 198 -21.01 -5.56 -0.30
N THR A 199 -20.90 -4.64 -1.25
CA THR A 199 -21.66 -3.39 -1.22
C THR A 199 -23.14 -3.77 -1.23
N VAL A 200 -23.75 -3.79 -0.05
CA VAL A 200 -25.15 -4.17 0.09
C VAL A 200 -25.99 -3.10 -0.59
N GLU A 201 -26.41 -3.37 -1.83
CA GLU A 201 -27.57 -2.73 -2.48
C GLU A 201 -28.89 -3.07 -1.77
N CYS A 202 -28.85 -3.70 -0.60
CA CYS A 202 -30.03 -3.98 0.19
C CYS A 202 -30.45 -2.75 1.01
N VAL A 203 -30.82 -1.67 0.31
CA VAL A 203 -31.55 -0.53 0.90
C VAL A 203 -33.02 -0.92 1.18
N THR A 204 -33.50 -1.99 0.55
CA THR A 204 -34.87 -2.49 0.73
C THR A 204 -34.88 -3.83 1.47
N GLU A 205 -35.67 -3.90 2.55
CA GLU A 205 -35.83 -5.09 3.36
C GLU A 205 -36.62 -6.20 2.64
N PRO A 206 -36.36 -7.48 2.94
CA PRO A 206 -35.41 -7.98 3.95
C PRO A 206 -34.02 -8.27 3.37
N CYS A 207 -32.96 -7.70 3.97
CA CYS A 207 -31.59 -8.07 3.65
C CYS A 207 -31.36 -9.55 3.96
N PRO A 208 -30.67 -10.31 3.08
CA PRO A 208 -30.20 -11.63 3.43
C PRO A 208 -29.35 -11.55 4.70
N ARG A 209 -29.71 -12.29 5.75
CA ARG A 209 -28.92 -12.41 6.99
C ARG A 209 -27.74 -13.39 6.84
N ALA A 210 -27.41 -13.78 5.61
CA ALA A 210 -26.25 -14.62 5.39
C ALA A 210 -25.02 -13.83 5.83
N LEU A 211 -24.21 -14.42 6.72
CA LEU A 211 -22.88 -13.90 6.98
C LEU A 211 -22.10 -13.95 5.66
N PRO A 212 -21.26 -12.95 5.36
CA PRO A 212 -20.41 -13.01 4.19
C PRO A 212 -19.51 -14.24 4.27
N ASP A 213 -19.25 -14.85 3.11
CA ASP A 213 -18.34 -15.98 3.01
C ASP A 213 -16.91 -15.53 3.33
N ALA A 214 -16.13 -16.45 3.91
CA ALA A 214 -14.69 -16.26 4.05
C ALA A 214 -14.07 -16.14 2.65
N ALA A 215 -13.40 -15.03 2.43
CA ALA A 215 -12.74 -14.66 1.18
C ALA A 215 -11.23 -14.92 1.21
N GLY A 216 -10.69 -15.21 2.39
CA GLY A 216 -9.28 -15.47 2.58
C GLY A 216 -8.88 -15.36 4.04
N ARG A 217 -7.58 -15.20 4.27
CA ARG A 217 -6.96 -15.08 5.58
C ARG A 217 -5.84 -14.05 5.52
N ILE A 218 -5.68 -13.30 6.61
CA ILE A 218 -4.57 -12.39 6.81
C ILE A 218 -3.79 -12.74 8.06
N GLU A 219 -2.48 -12.71 7.93
CA GLU A 219 -1.55 -12.81 9.05
C GLU A 219 -0.79 -11.50 9.17
N LEU A 220 -0.90 -10.86 10.33
CA LEU A 220 -0.20 -9.63 10.63
C LEU A 220 0.89 -9.91 11.65
N LEU A 221 2.11 -9.46 11.33
CA LEU A 221 3.21 -9.38 12.26
C LEU A 221 3.54 -7.91 12.54
N VAL A 222 3.34 -7.50 13.79
CA VAL A 222 3.53 -6.13 14.27
C VAL A 222 5.00 -5.91 14.61
N GLY A 223 5.72 -5.23 13.73
CA GLY A 223 7.11 -4.87 13.95
C GLY A 223 7.30 -3.64 14.84
N ASP A 224 8.56 -3.23 15.01
CA ASP A 224 8.88 -1.98 15.70
C ASP A 224 8.39 -0.76 14.91
N ARG A 225 7.80 0.21 15.63
CA ARG A 225 7.61 1.62 15.23
C ARG A 225 7.28 1.84 13.75
N ASN A 226 6.11 1.40 13.32
CA ASN A 226 5.48 1.69 12.01
C ASN A 226 5.80 0.71 10.87
N ALA A 227 6.36 -0.46 11.18
CA ALA A 227 6.44 -1.57 10.23
C ALA A 227 5.38 -2.62 10.55
N LEU A 228 4.62 -3.01 9.53
CA LEU A 228 3.69 -4.11 9.59
C LEU A 228 4.04 -5.07 8.46
N LEU A 229 4.22 -6.34 8.78
CA LEU A 229 4.34 -7.39 7.77
C LEU A 229 2.99 -8.10 7.69
N ALA A 230 2.43 -8.21 6.49
CA ALA A 230 1.16 -8.88 6.27
C ALA A 230 1.35 -10.02 5.27
N SER A 231 0.93 -11.23 5.61
CA SER A 231 0.74 -12.31 4.65
C SER A 231 -0.73 -12.40 4.32
N LEU A 232 -1.06 -12.45 3.02
CA LEU A 232 -2.43 -12.48 2.54
C LEU A 232 -2.64 -13.74 1.72
N ASP A 233 -3.54 -14.60 2.19
CA ASP A 233 -3.98 -15.81 1.49
C ASP A 233 -5.41 -15.56 1.03
N ALA A 234 -5.55 -15.20 -0.25
CA ALA A 234 -6.82 -14.88 -0.88
C ALA A 234 -6.65 -15.03 -2.40
N GLU A 235 -6.29 -16.25 -2.82
CA GLU A 235 -5.95 -16.63 -4.21
C GLU A 235 -6.89 -16.01 -5.26
N ASP A 236 -8.21 -16.05 -5.00
CA ASP A 236 -9.22 -15.59 -5.96
C ASP A 236 -9.35 -14.05 -6.04
N LEU A 237 -8.84 -13.32 -5.06
CA LEU A 237 -9.03 -11.88 -4.95
C LEU A 237 -7.76 -11.08 -5.22
N PHE A 238 -6.60 -11.58 -4.78
CA PHE A 238 -5.33 -10.86 -4.89
C PHE A 238 -4.21 -11.76 -5.42
N PRO A 239 -4.25 -12.14 -6.70
CA PRO A 239 -3.18 -12.97 -7.28
C PRO A 239 -1.79 -12.31 -7.18
N ALA A 240 -1.72 -10.98 -7.05
CA ALA A 240 -0.46 -10.26 -6.85
C ALA A 240 0.09 -10.35 -5.42
N ALA A 241 -0.77 -10.63 -4.43
CA ALA A 241 -0.44 -10.66 -3.00
C ALA A 241 -0.40 -12.08 -2.43
N ASP A 242 -0.95 -13.05 -3.15
CA ASP A 242 -1.18 -14.40 -2.68
C ASP A 242 0.09 -15.07 -2.09
N GLY A 243 0.01 -15.44 -0.81
CA GLY A 243 1.09 -16.05 -0.04
C GLY A 243 2.35 -15.17 0.13
N ARG A 244 2.32 -13.91 -0.34
CA ARG A 244 3.47 -13.00 -0.26
C ARG A 244 3.41 -12.18 1.03
N LEU A 245 4.58 -12.01 1.63
CA LEU A 245 4.74 -11.10 2.76
C LEU A 245 4.89 -9.67 2.25
N LEU A 246 3.89 -8.84 2.55
CA LEU A 246 3.83 -7.43 2.17
C LEU A 246 4.30 -6.56 3.33
N ALA A 247 5.19 -5.62 3.04
CA ALA A 247 5.65 -4.64 4.02
C ALA A 247 4.79 -3.37 3.95
N TYR A 248 3.88 -3.23 4.91
CA TYR A 248 3.04 -2.05 5.05
C TYR A 248 3.76 -0.96 5.84
N GLN A 249 3.65 0.26 5.34
CA GLN A 249 4.11 1.48 6.00
C GLN A 249 2.89 2.31 6.38
N ARG A 250 2.92 2.85 7.60
CA ARG A 250 1.87 3.76 8.05
C ARG A 250 1.92 5.04 7.23
N LEU A 251 0.78 5.47 6.72
CA LEU A 251 0.63 6.80 6.15
C LEU A 251 0.67 7.84 7.28
N ASP A 252 1.76 8.60 7.36
CA ASP A 252 1.86 9.78 8.22
C ASP A 252 1.53 11.04 7.43
N PHE A 253 0.25 11.41 7.42
CA PHE A 253 -0.24 12.59 6.70
C PHE A 253 0.43 13.90 7.11
N ARG A 254 1.08 13.97 8.28
CA ARG A 254 1.81 15.19 8.70
C ARG A 254 3.09 15.38 7.91
N ARG A 255 3.66 14.30 7.36
CA ARG A 255 4.95 14.28 6.68
C ARG A 255 4.85 14.27 5.17
N THR A 256 3.66 14.04 4.61
CA THR A 256 3.45 14.05 3.17
C THR A 256 3.38 15.51 2.70
N PRO A 257 4.42 16.07 2.06
CA PRO A 257 4.50 17.52 1.77
C PRO A 257 3.42 17.97 0.80
N GLU A 258 2.92 17.06 -0.04
CA GLU A 258 1.82 17.28 -0.98
C GLU A 258 0.44 17.31 -0.31
N LEU A 259 0.33 16.87 0.95
CA LEU A 259 -0.91 16.90 1.75
C LEU A 259 -0.82 17.84 2.95
N GLN A 260 0.27 18.60 3.10
CA GLN A 260 0.32 19.71 4.04
C GLN A 260 -0.59 20.81 3.50
N ALA A 261 -1.85 20.80 3.95
CA ALA A 261 -2.68 21.99 3.91
C ALA A 261 -1.96 23.11 4.67
N ASP A 262 -2.08 24.35 4.18
CA ASP A 262 -1.55 25.57 4.80
C ASP A 262 -1.62 25.51 6.34
N ASP A 263 -0.58 26.03 7.01
CA ASP A 263 -0.26 25.97 8.45
C ASP A 263 -1.38 26.35 9.45
N ASP A 264 -2.57 26.72 8.97
CA ASP A 264 -3.73 27.14 9.76
C ASP A 264 -4.66 25.98 10.22
N PHE A 265 -4.42 24.74 9.81
CA PHE A 265 -5.30 23.59 10.16
C PHE A 265 -4.79 22.75 11.34
N ALA A 266 -5.19 23.13 12.55
CA ALA A 266 -4.94 22.38 13.80
C ALA A 266 -5.98 21.25 14.07
N GLY A 267 -6.29 20.41 13.07
CA GLY A 267 -7.26 19.31 13.17
C GLY A 267 -6.62 17.93 13.09
N SER A 268 -7.20 16.95 13.80
CA SER A 268 -6.91 15.54 13.56
C SER A 268 -7.51 15.16 12.21
N ALA A 269 -6.68 14.84 11.20
CA ALA A 269 -7.16 14.25 9.96
C ALA A 269 -7.82 12.90 10.29
N LEU A 270 -9.08 12.70 9.85
CA LEU A 270 -9.68 11.38 9.85
C LEU A 270 -8.97 10.52 8.80
N PRO A 271 -8.94 9.18 8.94
CA PRO A 271 -8.40 8.30 7.91
C PRO A 271 -9.04 8.63 6.56
N LEU A 272 -8.21 8.66 5.51
CA LEU A 272 -8.69 8.77 4.14
C LEU A 272 -9.54 7.52 3.86
N VAL A 273 -10.85 7.63 3.71
CA VAL A 273 -11.66 6.50 3.24
C VAL A 273 -11.69 6.60 1.72
N PRO A 274 -11.18 5.61 0.98
CA PRO A 274 -11.40 5.55 -0.45
C PRO A 274 -12.90 5.45 -0.70
N ASP A 275 -13.44 6.31 -1.57
CA ASP A 275 -14.83 6.21 -1.98
C ASP A 275 -15.06 4.93 -2.81
N PHE A 276 -16.31 4.65 -3.14
CA PHE A 276 -16.71 3.48 -3.94
C PHE A 276 -16.17 3.49 -5.38
N VAL A 277 -15.38 4.48 -5.78
CA VAL A 277 -14.69 4.54 -7.09
C VAL A 277 -13.17 4.64 -6.93
N GLY A 278 -12.64 4.33 -5.74
CA GLY A 278 -11.21 4.25 -5.50
C GLY A 278 -10.48 5.57 -5.28
N ARG A 279 -11.20 6.67 -5.03
CA ARG A 279 -10.62 7.97 -4.74
C ARG A 279 -10.46 8.15 -3.25
N TRP A 280 -9.26 8.51 -2.79
CA TRP A 280 -9.00 8.77 -1.39
C TRP A 280 -9.65 10.08 -0.92
N VAL A 281 -10.55 10.00 0.07
CA VAL A 281 -11.30 11.15 0.59
C VAL A 281 -10.90 11.43 2.05
N ALA A 282 -10.34 12.61 2.33
CA ALA A 282 -10.03 13.04 3.69
C ALA A 282 -11.26 13.62 4.37
N GLY A 283 -11.77 12.92 5.38
CA GLY A 283 -12.64 13.55 6.37
C GLY A 283 -11.80 14.47 7.27
N VAL A 284 -12.19 15.73 7.41
CA VAL A 284 -11.65 16.58 8.46
C VAL A 284 -12.74 16.71 9.52
N SER A 285 -12.45 16.37 10.77
CA SER A 285 -13.33 16.74 11.89
C SER A 285 -12.64 17.83 12.69
N GLY A 286 -13.27 19.00 12.81
CA GLY A 286 -12.76 20.03 13.69
C GLY A 286 -13.65 21.27 13.75
N LEU A 287 -14.49 21.34 14.78
CA LEU A 287 -14.62 22.51 15.66
C LEU A 287 -14.89 22.00 17.10
N SER A 288 -14.25 22.62 18.09
CA SER A 288 -14.33 22.27 19.52
C SER A 288 -15.65 22.65 20.20
N ASP A 289 -16.65 23.13 19.43
CA ASP A 289 -17.91 23.67 19.95
C ASP A 289 -19.15 22.83 19.57
N GLY A 290 -18.97 21.61 19.09
CA GLY A 290 -20.07 20.68 18.79
C GLY A 290 -20.88 21.01 17.54
N ARG A 291 -20.40 21.93 16.68
CA ARG A 291 -21.01 22.23 15.39
C ARG A 291 -20.25 21.52 14.25
N PHE A 292 -20.99 20.79 13.43
CA PHE A 292 -20.50 20.30 12.15
C PHE A 292 -20.50 21.47 11.16
N ALA A 293 -19.31 21.96 10.78
CA ALA A 293 -19.17 22.81 9.62
C ALA A 293 -19.03 21.92 8.36
N PRO A 294 -19.66 22.26 7.23
CA PRO A 294 -19.43 21.55 5.97
C PRO A 294 -17.96 21.71 5.56
N VAL A 295 -17.21 20.62 5.55
CA VAL A 295 -15.83 20.59 5.10
C VAL A 295 -15.82 20.48 3.58
N ARG A 296 -15.14 21.42 2.90
CA ARG A 296 -14.77 21.25 1.49
C ARG A 296 -13.54 20.37 1.41
N ILE A 297 -13.70 19.19 0.85
CA ILE A 297 -12.61 18.26 0.58
C ILE A 297 -11.95 18.71 -0.74
N ARG A 298 -10.64 18.99 -0.71
CA ARG A 298 -9.85 19.25 -1.91
C ARG A 298 -9.28 17.91 -2.38
N TYR A 299 -9.73 17.43 -3.53
CA TYR A 299 -9.18 16.22 -4.16
C TYR A 299 -7.73 16.50 -4.59
N VAL A 300 -6.78 15.74 -4.06
CA VAL A 300 -5.41 15.67 -4.61
C VAL A 300 -5.36 14.41 -5.46
N GLY A 301 -5.50 14.59 -6.77
CA GLY A 301 -5.53 13.48 -7.72
C GLY A 301 -4.18 12.79 -7.82
N LEU A 302 -4.11 11.56 -7.32
CA LEU A 302 -3.20 10.53 -7.81
C LEU A 302 -4.11 9.41 -8.33
N THR A 303 -4.57 9.56 -9.58
CA THR A 303 -5.38 8.53 -10.25
C THR A 303 -5.15 8.60 -11.76
N VAL A 304 -4.68 7.48 -12.31
CA VAL A 304 -4.77 7.14 -13.73
C VAL A 304 -6.24 6.76 -13.98
N LEU A 305 -6.96 7.56 -14.78
CA LEU A 305 -8.29 7.18 -15.30
C LEU A 305 -8.19 6.82 -16.77
N PRO A 306 -8.98 5.83 -17.27
CA PRO A 306 -9.07 5.56 -18.70
C PRO A 306 -9.78 6.72 -19.43
N PRO A 307 -9.47 6.96 -20.71
CA PRO A 307 -9.97 8.13 -21.45
C PRO A 307 -11.47 8.03 -21.75
N VAL A 308 -12.22 9.11 -21.50
CA VAL A 308 -13.60 9.30 -21.98
C VAL A 308 -13.54 10.04 -23.32
N THR A 309 -14.15 9.48 -24.38
CA THR A 309 -14.19 10.14 -25.71
C THR A 309 -15.47 10.95 -25.85
N TRP A 310 -15.35 12.25 -26.07
CA TRP A 310 -16.47 13.17 -26.31
C TRP A 310 -16.54 13.54 -27.81
N ARG A 311 -17.75 13.73 -28.37
CA ARG A 311 -17.96 14.24 -29.74
C ARG A 311 -18.80 15.52 -29.69
N PHE A 312 -18.44 16.52 -30.50
CA PHE A 312 -18.98 17.89 -30.40
C PHE A 312 -19.62 18.34 -31.72
N ALA A 313 -20.69 19.15 -31.62
CA ALA A 313 -21.23 19.94 -32.73
C ALA A 313 -21.29 21.40 -32.25
N ALA A 314 -20.69 22.32 -33.01
CA ALA A 314 -20.72 23.75 -32.70
C ALA A 314 -21.76 24.44 -33.59
N GLU A 315 -22.74 25.09 -32.97
CA GLU A 315 -23.70 25.94 -33.68
C GLU A 315 -23.30 27.40 -33.48
N ARG A 316 -22.95 28.09 -34.57
CA ARG A 316 -22.66 29.53 -34.53
C ARG A 316 -23.97 30.28 -34.79
N ASP A 317 -24.34 31.14 -33.86
CA ASP A 317 -25.60 31.90 -33.90
C ASP A 317 -25.74 32.62 -35.26
N GLY A 318 -26.75 32.21 -36.05
CA GLY A 318 -27.04 32.77 -37.38
C GLY A 318 -26.41 32.09 -38.61
N SER A 319 -25.73 30.94 -38.48
CA SER A 319 -25.21 30.19 -39.64
C SER A 319 -25.82 28.79 -39.80
N ASP A 320 -26.16 28.47 -41.05
CA ASP A 320 -26.78 27.22 -41.50
C ASP A 320 -25.96 25.97 -41.08
N PRO A 321 -26.55 24.96 -40.42
CA PRO A 321 -25.87 23.81 -39.79
C PRO A 321 -25.18 22.79 -40.74
N ALA A 322 -24.90 23.14 -41.99
CA ALA A 322 -24.27 22.21 -42.93
C ALA A 322 -22.74 22.26 -42.84
N THR A 323 -22.14 21.64 -41.81
CA THR A 323 -20.96 20.75 -41.80
C THR A 323 -20.28 20.81 -40.42
N PRO A 324 -20.28 19.73 -39.61
CA PRO A 324 -19.64 19.73 -38.30
C PRO A 324 -18.10 19.87 -38.42
N ALA A 325 -17.52 20.72 -37.58
CA ALA A 325 -16.07 20.81 -37.37
C ALA A 325 -15.65 19.82 -36.27
N GLU A 326 -14.47 19.20 -36.45
CA GLU A 326 -13.88 18.29 -35.45
C GLU A 326 -12.79 19.03 -34.68
N PHE A 327 -12.85 18.96 -33.35
CA PHE A 327 -11.90 19.56 -32.43
C PHE A 327 -11.36 18.51 -31.45
N PHE A 328 -10.14 18.69 -30.98
CA PHE A 328 -9.54 17.90 -29.91
C PHE A 328 -9.32 18.78 -28.67
N ILE A 329 -9.54 18.20 -27.50
CA ILE A 329 -9.35 18.85 -26.20
C ILE A 329 -8.16 18.21 -25.50
N ASP A 330 -7.14 19.01 -25.21
CA ASP A 330 -6.02 18.60 -24.35
C ASP A 330 -6.14 19.31 -23.00
N CYS A 331 -6.29 18.55 -21.92
CA CYS A 331 -6.36 19.07 -20.55
C CYS A 331 -5.11 18.61 -19.78
N ASN A 332 -3.93 19.05 -20.25
CA ASN A 332 -2.64 18.65 -19.71
C ASN A 332 -2.12 19.53 -18.57
N ASP A 333 -2.76 20.67 -18.27
CA ASP A 333 -2.29 21.55 -17.20
C ASP A 333 -3.11 21.40 -15.90
N GLN A 334 -2.55 20.63 -14.97
CA GLN A 334 -3.04 20.45 -13.61
C GLN A 334 -2.60 21.57 -12.65
N ARG A 335 -2.25 22.77 -13.14
CA ARG A 335 -1.84 23.88 -12.26
C ARG A 335 -2.58 25.18 -12.54
N LEU A 336 -3.84 25.27 -12.09
CA LEU A 336 -4.46 26.52 -11.64
C LEU A 336 -5.32 26.27 -10.38
N LEU A 337 -5.20 27.15 -9.37
CA LEU A 337 -5.62 26.95 -7.97
C LEU A 337 -7.11 27.19 -7.68
N ASP A 338 -7.91 27.59 -8.67
CA ASP A 338 -9.24 28.17 -8.46
C ASP A 338 -10.42 27.35 -9.05
N GLY A 339 -10.22 26.07 -9.34
CA GLY A 339 -11.33 25.18 -9.73
C GLY A 339 -11.81 25.32 -11.18
N ASP A 340 -11.09 26.11 -11.97
CA ASP A 340 -11.18 26.10 -13.43
C ASP A 340 -10.25 25.02 -13.97
N VAL A 341 -10.76 24.21 -14.91
CA VAL A 341 -9.91 23.32 -15.70
C VAL A 341 -9.52 24.07 -16.96
N GLY A 342 -8.22 24.31 -17.14
CA GLY A 342 -7.68 24.82 -18.38
C GLY A 342 -7.63 23.68 -19.39
N CYS A 343 -8.46 23.76 -20.43
CA CYS A 343 -8.39 22.83 -21.55
C CYS A 343 -8.11 23.62 -22.83
N GLU A 344 -7.16 23.14 -23.61
CA GLU A 344 -6.79 23.74 -24.89
C GLU A 344 -7.61 23.09 -26.00
N LEU A 345 -8.34 23.89 -26.79
CA LEU A 345 -8.99 23.43 -28.01
C LEU A 345 -8.05 23.66 -29.19
N ILE A 346 -7.72 22.59 -29.91
CA ILE A 346 -6.83 22.62 -31.07
C ILE A 346 -7.65 22.38 -32.34
N ASP A 347 -7.72 23.40 -33.22
CA ASP A 347 -8.27 23.30 -34.57
C ASP A 347 -7.15 23.08 -35.60
N TYR A 348 -7.10 21.89 -36.19
CA TYR A 348 -6.05 21.52 -37.13
C TYR A 348 -6.23 22.07 -38.55
N ARG A 349 -7.34 22.74 -38.88
CA ARG A 349 -7.63 23.16 -40.27
C ARG A 349 -7.02 24.49 -40.66
N GLN A 350 -6.59 25.32 -39.71
CA GLN A 350 -5.99 26.64 -39.99
C GLN A 350 -4.76 26.86 -39.12
N GLY A 351 -3.58 26.56 -39.66
CA GLY A 351 -2.24 26.89 -39.15
C GLY A 351 -2.20 27.47 -37.74
N GLU A 352 -2.06 26.57 -36.76
CA GLU A 352 -1.74 26.80 -35.35
C GLU A 352 -2.39 28.06 -34.76
N ARG A 353 -3.72 28.07 -34.65
CA ARG A 353 -4.40 28.95 -33.69
C ARG A 353 -4.89 28.10 -32.53
N SER A 354 -4.29 28.29 -31.36
CA SER A 354 -4.84 27.75 -30.12
C SER A 354 -5.90 28.69 -29.58
N CYS A 355 -7.09 28.13 -29.33
CA CYS A 355 -8.15 28.83 -28.65
C CYS A 355 -8.19 28.33 -27.21
N GLN A 356 -8.15 29.25 -26.25
CA GLN A 356 -8.28 28.90 -24.84
C GLN A 356 -9.72 29.05 -24.40
N ALA A 357 -10.29 27.95 -23.91
CA ALA A 357 -11.56 27.93 -23.23
C ALA A 357 -11.30 27.71 -21.74
N ARG A 358 -11.99 28.46 -20.89
CA ARG A 358 -11.96 28.25 -19.44
C ARG A 358 -13.38 28.02 -18.98
N PHE A 359 -13.60 26.91 -18.30
CA PHE A 359 -14.87 26.60 -17.68
C PHE A 359 -14.63 25.87 -16.36
N ALA A 360 -15.55 26.11 -15.43
CA ALA A 360 -15.52 25.45 -14.14
C ALA A 360 -15.87 23.95 -14.30
N TYR A 361 -15.24 23.10 -13.49
CA TYR A 361 -15.47 21.65 -13.52
C TYR A 361 -16.95 21.26 -13.31
N THR A 362 -17.70 22.06 -12.52
CA THR A 362 -19.14 21.87 -12.28
C THR A 362 -20.00 21.98 -13.54
N ALA A 363 -19.47 22.60 -14.58
CA ALA A 363 -20.16 22.80 -15.84
C ALA A 363 -20.19 21.53 -16.71
N LEU A 364 -19.33 20.54 -16.41
CA LEU A 364 -19.26 19.23 -17.08
C LEU A 364 -20.38 18.26 -16.67
N ALA A 365 -21.20 18.64 -15.68
CA ALA A 365 -22.37 17.88 -15.25
C ALA A 365 -23.66 18.25 -16.02
N GLU A 366 -23.65 19.34 -16.79
CA GLU A 366 -24.81 19.78 -17.58
C GLU A 366 -24.87 19.03 -18.92
N GLU A 367 -26.06 18.64 -19.37
CA GLU A 367 -26.26 18.04 -20.71
C GLU A 367 -25.87 19.00 -21.85
N ARG A 368 -25.91 20.29 -21.56
CA ARG A 368 -25.54 21.40 -22.44
C ARG A 368 -24.78 22.46 -21.67
N LEU A 369 -23.62 22.88 -22.16
CA LEU A 369 -22.83 23.95 -21.55
C LEU A 369 -22.43 25.01 -22.58
N SER A 370 -22.76 26.28 -22.33
CA SER A 370 -22.32 27.40 -23.17
C SER A 370 -21.07 28.08 -22.61
N VAL A 371 -19.95 28.03 -23.34
CA VAL A 371 -18.66 28.56 -22.86
C VAL A 371 -18.14 29.66 -23.79
N PRO A 372 -17.70 30.81 -23.26
CA PRO A 372 -16.96 31.80 -24.04
C PRO A 372 -15.56 31.28 -24.34
N VAL A 373 -15.12 31.43 -25.59
CA VAL A 373 -13.79 30.97 -26.02
C VAL A 373 -13.00 32.16 -26.52
N ASN A 374 -11.76 32.30 -26.03
CA ASN A 374 -10.88 33.38 -26.44
C ASN A 374 -9.81 32.85 -27.40
N CYS A 375 -9.88 33.29 -28.65
CA CYS A 375 -8.95 32.88 -29.72
C CYS A 375 -7.94 33.99 -30.07
N GLY A 376 -7.67 34.93 -29.16
CA GLY A 376 -6.66 35.97 -29.36
C GLY A 376 -7.04 37.06 -30.38
N THR A 377 -8.32 37.25 -30.68
CA THR A 377 -8.82 38.36 -31.50
C THR A 377 -9.78 39.24 -30.70
N ASP A 378 -9.87 40.54 -31.00
CA ASP A 378 -10.67 41.58 -30.33
C ASP A 378 -12.21 41.37 -30.36
N ASP A 379 -12.69 40.14 -30.55
CA ASP A 379 -14.11 39.81 -30.56
C ASP A 379 -14.49 38.99 -29.29
N PRO A 380 -14.89 39.66 -28.20
CA PRO A 380 -15.23 39.02 -26.94
C PRO A 380 -16.59 38.28 -26.95
N GLY A 381 -17.18 38.01 -28.13
CA GLY A 381 -18.57 37.53 -28.26
C GLY A 381 -18.79 36.07 -28.68
N THR A 382 -17.76 35.33 -29.12
CA THR A 382 -17.99 33.96 -29.63
C THR A 382 -18.24 32.97 -28.48
N ARG A 383 -19.40 32.32 -28.52
CA ARG A 383 -19.82 31.30 -27.55
C ARG A 383 -19.99 29.97 -28.26
N PHE A 384 -19.56 28.89 -27.60
CA PHE A 384 -19.75 27.53 -28.08
C PHE A 384 -20.74 26.82 -27.16
N GLU A 385 -21.66 26.05 -27.74
CA GLU A 385 -22.48 25.10 -26.97
C GLU A 385 -21.84 23.71 -27.00
N LEU A 386 -21.64 23.15 -25.83
CA LEU A 386 -21.10 21.82 -25.59
C LEU A 386 -22.26 20.90 -25.21
N PHE A 387 -22.20 19.64 -25.62
CA PHE A 387 -23.24 18.65 -25.34
C PHE A 387 -22.63 17.39 -24.77
N ARG A 388 -23.30 16.80 -23.79
CA ARG A 388 -23.00 15.45 -23.32
C ARG A 388 -23.77 14.45 -24.18
N LEU A 389 -23.06 13.47 -24.73
CA LEU A 389 -23.66 12.31 -25.37
C LEU A 389 -23.42 11.12 -24.45
N ASP A 390 -24.50 10.42 -24.11
CA ASP A 390 -24.50 9.24 -23.22
C ASP A 390 -23.61 8.10 -23.73
#